data_AF-A0A2M7NB15-F1
#
_entry.id   AF-A0A2M7NB15-F1
#
_cell.length_a   1.000
_cell.length_b   1.000
_cell.length_c   1.000
_cell.angle_alpha   90.00
_cell.angle_beta   90.00
_cell.angle_gamma   90.00
#
_symmetry.space_group_name_H-M   'P 1'
#
loop_
_entity.id
_entity.type
_entity.pdbx_description
1 polymer ?
#
loop_
_entity_poly.entity_id
_entity_poly.type
_entity_poly.pdbx_seq_one_letter_code
_entity_poly.pdbx_strand_id
1 'polypeptide(L)'
;MKIRLFITSLFLFLVFNGISQSVEWKKPLVEKYVLENGLTVILNEDHTRPIVYGIVVTKAGSKNDPADATGMAHYQEHMLFKGTEQLGTTNWASEKPHIDKIFALYEELGKTTDIEKRKEIQQNINS
;
A
#
# COMPACT_ATOMS: atom_id res chain seq x y z
N MET A 1 30.11 -58.53 -17.98
CA MET A 1 30.17 -57.06 -18.09
C MET A 1 28.79 -56.39 -18.07
N LYS A 2 27.77 -56.92 -18.77
CA LYS A 2 26.42 -56.31 -18.88
C LYS A 2 25.64 -56.21 -17.55
N ILE A 3 25.71 -57.22 -16.68
CA ILE A 3 25.02 -57.23 -15.37
C ILE A 3 25.62 -56.24 -14.37
N ARG A 4 26.95 -56.08 -14.33
CA ARG A 4 27.60 -55.06 -13.49
C ARG A 4 27.18 -53.65 -13.91
N LEU A 5 27.16 -53.37 -15.22
CA LEU A 5 26.68 -52.10 -15.77
C LEU A 5 25.22 -51.82 -15.39
N PHE A 6 24.36 -52.84 -15.45
CA PHE A 6 22.94 -52.71 -15.08
C PHE A 6 22.74 -52.39 -13.60
N ILE A 7 23.49 -53.06 -12.71
CA ILE A 7 23.43 -52.81 -11.26
C ILE A 7 23.94 -51.41 -10.92
N THR A 8 25.04 -50.96 -11.53
CA THR A 8 25.51 -49.58 -11.33
C THR A 8 24.53 -48.53 -11.86
N SER A 9 23.88 -48.79 -12.99
CA SER A 9 22.87 -47.88 -13.55
C SER A 9 21.63 -47.79 -12.66
N LEU A 10 21.15 -48.93 -12.15
CA LEU A 10 20.02 -49.00 -11.23
C LEU A 10 20.33 -48.29 -9.90
N PHE A 11 21.56 -48.44 -9.41
CA PHE A 11 22.02 -47.74 -8.21
C PHE A 11 22.09 -46.22 -8.42
N LEU A 12 22.62 -45.78 -9.58
CA LEU A 12 22.64 -44.37 -9.94
C LEU A 12 21.22 -43.78 -10.06
N PHE A 13 20.28 -44.54 -10.62
CA PHE A 13 18.89 -44.14 -10.76
C PHE A 13 18.18 -44.01 -9.41
N LEU A 14 18.42 -44.93 -8.47
CA LEU A 14 17.89 -44.86 -7.10
C LEU A 14 18.45 -43.66 -6.33
N VAL A 15 19.75 -43.38 -6.47
CA VAL A 15 20.38 -42.19 -5.86
C VAL A 15 19.82 -40.90 -6.47
N PHE A 16 19.58 -40.86 -7.78
CA PHE A 16 19.02 -39.69 -8.46
C PHE A 16 17.57 -39.38 -8.01
N ASN A 17 16.76 -40.40 -7.75
CA ASN A 17 15.42 -40.22 -7.18
C ASN A 17 15.46 -39.77 -5.71
N GLY A 18 16.46 -40.21 -4.93
CA GLY A 18 16.64 -39.81 -3.53
C GLY A 18 17.10 -38.36 -3.31
N ILE A 19 17.60 -37.69 -4.36
CA ILE A 19 18.01 -36.27 -4.33
C ILE A 19 16.85 -35.34 -4.75
N SER A 20 15.63 -35.86 -4.92
CA SER A 20 14.46 -34.99 -5.06
C SER A 20 14.17 -34.33 -3.70
N GLN A 21 14.80 -33.17 -3.46
CA GLN A 21 14.50 -32.35 -2.30
C GLN A 21 13.05 -31.88 -2.41
N SER A 22 12.22 -32.24 -1.44
CA SER A 22 10.95 -31.56 -1.24
C SER A 22 11.28 -30.09 -0.96
N VAL A 23 10.83 -29.19 -1.83
CA VAL A 23 10.76 -27.76 -1.47
C VAL A 23 9.75 -27.67 -0.35
N GLU A 24 10.25 -27.57 0.88
CA GLU A 24 9.40 -27.31 2.04
C GLU A 24 8.82 -25.91 1.88
N TRP A 25 7.57 -25.84 1.41
CA TRP A 25 6.81 -24.60 1.39
C TRP A 25 6.51 -24.21 2.83
N LYS A 26 7.46 -23.52 3.46
CA LYS A 26 7.25 -22.90 4.76
C LYS A 26 6.15 -21.86 4.57
N LYS A 27 4.97 -22.15 5.12
CA LYS A 27 3.85 -21.20 5.13
C LYS A 27 4.39 -19.86 5.67
N PRO A 28 4.20 -18.73 4.97
CA PRO A 28 4.63 -17.44 5.49
C PRO A 28 3.99 -17.25 6.86
N LEU A 29 4.83 -17.00 7.87
CA LEU A 29 4.40 -16.70 9.22
C LEU A 29 3.85 -15.27 9.19
N VAL A 30 2.52 -15.18 9.02
CA VAL A 30 1.81 -13.91 9.14
C VAL A 30 1.37 -13.75 10.58
N GLU A 31 1.94 -12.78 11.27
CA GLU A 31 1.58 -12.43 12.64
C GLU A 31 0.62 -11.25 12.65
N LYS A 32 -0.33 -11.28 13.57
CA LYS A 32 -1.32 -10.20 13.76
C LYS A 32 -1.21 -9.68 15.18
N TYR A 33 -0.95 -8.38 15.31
CA TYR A 33 -0.95 -7.66 16.59
C TYR A 33 -2.09 -6.65 16.62
N VAL A 34 -2.59 -6.38 17.82
CA VAL A 34 -3.45 -5.23 18.10
C VAL A 34 -2.73 -4.41 19.15
N LEU A 35 -2.37 -3.18 18.79
CA LEU A 35 -1.69 -2.25 19.69
C LEU A 35 -2.67 -1.71 20.75
N GLU A 36 -2.14 -1.10 21.81
CA GLU A 36 -2.95 -0.52 22.89
C GLU A 36 -3.94 0.55 22.40
N ASN A 37 -3.60 1.27 21.33
CA ASN A 37 -4.47 2.26 20.69
C ASN A 37 -5.51 1.64 19.72
N GLY A 38 -5.58 0.31 19.63
CA GLY A 38 -6.50 -0.42 18.76
C GLY A 38 -6.04 -0.63 17.32
N LEU A 39 -4.86 -0.13 16.92
CA LEU A 39 -4.33 -0.32 15.57
C LEU A 39 -3.99 -1.81 15.34
N THR A 40 -4.47 -2.37 14.24
CA THR A 40 -4.11 -3.73 13.82
C THR A 40 -2.86 -3.69 12.97
N VAL A 41 -1.83 -4.45 13.34
CA VAL A 41 -0.60 -4.65 12.57
C VAL A 41 -0.59 -6.08 12.05
N ILE A 42 -0.35 -6.23 10.75
CA ILE A 42 -0.17 -7.54 10.10
C ILE A 42 1.26 -7.58 9.59
N LEU A 43 2.09 -8.44 10.19
CA LEU A 43 3.51 -8.56 9.89
C LEU A 43 3.79 -9.89 9.19
N ASN A 44 4.52 -9.83 8.09
CA ASN A 44 5.08 -11.01 7.42
C ASN A 44 6.59 -10.79 7.30
N GLU A 45 7.35 -11.47 8.15
CA GLU A 45 8.80 -11.34 8.21
C GLU A 45 9.47 -12.33 7.25
N ASP A 46 10.34 -11.82 6.36
CA ASP A 46 11.05 -12.59 5.37
C ASP A 46 12.53 -12.16 5.28
N HIS A 47 13.42 -12.95 5.88
CA HIS A 47 14.86 -12.67 5.91
C HIS A 47 15.59 -13.03 4.62
N THR A 48 14.89 -13.57 3.61
CA THR A 48 15.52 -13.93 2.33
C THR A 48 15.77 -12.71 1.44
N ARG A 49 15.19 -11.54 1.77
CA ARG A 49 15.26 -10.31 0.98
C ARG A 49 15.57 -9.10 1.87
N PRO A 50 16.52 -8.22 1.49
CA PRO A 50 16.85 -7.00 2.26
C PRO A 50 15.89 -5.84 1.91
N ILE A 51 14.58 -6.09 1.85
CA ILE A 51 13.58 -5.11 1.43
C ILE A 51 12.48 -5.02 2.48
N VAL A 52 12.02 -3.81 2.76
CA VAL A 52 10.84 -3.56 3.60
C VAL A 52 9.74 -2.95 2.73
N TYR A 53 8.53 -3.49 2.87
CA TYR A 53 7.32 -2.95 2.24
C TYR A 53 6.24 -2.81 3.30
N GLY A 54 5.55 -1.67 3.30
CA GLY A 54 4.48 -1.39 4.26
C GLY A 54 3.38 -0.59 3.61
N ILE A 55 2.15 -0.84 4.05
CA ILE A 55 0.96 -0.05 3.71
C ILE A 55 0.16 0.21 4.97
N VAL A 56 -0.44 1.40 5.03
CA VAL A 56 -1.46 1.73 6.03
C VAL A 56 -2.80 1.68 5.32
N VAL A 57 -3.71 0.87 5.85
CA VAL A 57 -5.05 0.72 5.29
C VAL A 57 -6.07 1.29 6.26
N THR A 58 -6.88 2.22 5.78
CA THR A 58 -7.99 2.81 6.54
C THR A 58 -9.31 2.18 6.11
N LYS A 59 -10.20 1.90 7.07
CA LYS A 59 -11.56 1.42 6.78
C LYS A 59 -12.50 2.60 6.46
N ALA A 60 -12.13 3.40 5.46
CA ALA A 60 -12.85 4.58 5.00
C ALA A 60 -12.72 4.73 3.48
N GLY A 61 -13.66 5.44 2.86
CA GLY A 61 -13.66 5.76 1.43
C GLY A 61 -14.89 6.59 1.06
N SER A 62 -15.15 6.82 -0.23
CA SER A 62 -16.24 7.70 -0.68
C SER A 62 -17.65 7.28 -0.21
N LYS A 63 -17.83 5.98 0.09
CA LYS A 63 -19.08 5.47 0.71
C LYS A 63 -19.33 6.04 2.11
N ASN A 64 -18.28 6.50 2.78
CA ASN A 64 -18.32 7.12 4.10
C ASN A 64 -18.39 8.65 4.05
N ASP A 65 -18.37 9.24 2.85
CA ASP A 65 -18.51 10.70 2.71
C ASP A 65 -19.90 11.15 3.21
N PRO A 66 -19.99 12.27 3.94
CA PRO A 66 -21.28 12.87 4.29
C PRO A 66 -22.10 13.21 3.04
N ALA A 67 -23.43 13.14 3.16
CA ALA A 67 -24.33 13.42 2.03
C ALA A 67 -24.21 14.86 1.50
N ASP A 68 -23.85 15.79 2.38
CA ASP A 68 -23.61 17.21 2.12
C ASP A 68 -22.14 17.53 1.80
N ALA A 69 -21.25 16.55 1.86
CA ALA A 69 -19.81 16.71 1.60
C ALA A 69 -19.24 15.48 0.86
N THR A 70 -19.69 15.27 -0.38
CA THR A 70 -19.17 14.20 -1.26
C THR A 70 -17.81 14.55 -1.86
N GLY A 71 -16.96 13.54 -2.07
CA GLY A 71 -15.61 13.70 -2.62
C GLY A 71 -14.51 13.87 -1.57
N MET A 72 -14.85 13.77 -0.28
CA MET A 72 -13.91 13.95 0.84
C MET A 72 -12.82 12.87 0.88
N ALA A 73 -13.15 11.63 0.52
CA ALA A 73 -12.14 10.58 0.41
C ALA A 73 -11.04 10.92 -0.62
N HIS A 74 -11.43 11.42 -1.80
CA HIS A 74 -10.49 11.81 -2.85
C HIS A 74 -9.68 13.03 -2.42
N TYR A 75 -10.33 14.03 -1.83
CA TYR A 75 -9.65 15.16 -1.22
C TYR A 75 -8.55 14.73 -0.23
N GLN A 76 -8.89 13.84 0.71
CA GLN A 76 -7.94 13.37 1.71
C GLN A 76 -6.76 12.62 1.06
N GLU A 77 -7.00 11.85 0.00
CA GLU A 77 -5.94 11.18 -0.78
C GLU A 77 -4.98 12.20 -1.39
N HIS A 78 -5.47 13.27 -2.01
CA HIS A 78 -4.61 14.34 -2.55
C HIS A 78 -3.76 14.99 -1.46
N MET A 79 -4.35 15.25 -0.29
CA MET A 79 -3.67 15.91 0.82
C MET A 79 -2.67 15.01 1.53
N LEU A 80 -2.92 13.68 1.59
CA LEU A 80 -2.04 12.71 2.23
C LEU A 80 -0.61 12.76 1.67
N PHE A 81 -0.46 13.09 0.38
CA PHE A 81 0.83 13.13 -0.30
C PHE A 81 1.50 14.51 -0.31
N LYS A 82 0.90 15.56 0.28
CA LYS A 82 1.50 16.91 0.33
C LYS A 82 2.46 17.12 1.51
N GLY A 83 2.69 16.07 2.31
CA GLY A 83 3.56 16.12 3.48
C GLY A 83 2.94 16.84 4.68
N THR A 84 3.76 17.04 5.70
CA THR A 84 3.45 17.77 6.93
C THR A 84 4.50 18.87 7.12
N GLU A 85 4.39 19.65 8.19
CA GLU A 85 5.41 20.64 8.55
C GLU A 85 6.81 20.02 8.76
N GLN A 86 6.89 18.70 8.99
CA GLN A 86 8.12 17.99 9.37
C GLN A 86 8.51 16.86 8.40
N LEU A 87 7.56 16.18 7.77
CA LEU A 87 7.80 14.99 6.95
C LEU A 87 7.23 15.16 5.55
N GLY A 88 7.99 14.76 4.53
CA GLY A 88 7.54 14.81 3.13
C GLY A 88 7.52 16.22 2.50
N THR A 89 7.88 17.26 3.24
CA THR A 89 8.09 18.62 2.73
C THR A 89 9.58 18.85 2.43
N THR A 90 9.88 19.61 1.37
CA THR A 90 11.25 20.10 1.11
C THR A 90 11.43 21.49 1.72
N ASN A 91 10.43 22.35 1.59
CA ASN A 91 10.39 23.67 2.22
C ASN A 91 8.95 24.08 2.53
N TRP A 92 8.55 23.85 3.77
CA TRP A 92 7.20 24.13 4.26
C TRP A 92 6.78 25.58 4.01
N ALA A 93 7.67 26.56 4.24
CA ALA A 93 7.33 27.97 4.09
C ALA A 93 6.96 28.34 2.65
N SER A 94 7.60 27.72 1.66
CA SER A 94 7.26 27.91 0.25
C SER A 94 6.09 27.06 -0.22
N GLU A 95 5.88 25.88 0.37
CA GLU A 95 4.81 24.95 -0.03
C GLU A 95 3.45 25.34 0.58
N LYS A 96 3.45 25.82 1.82
CA LYS A 96 2.24 26.14 2.59
C LYS A 96 1.25 27.04 1.84
N PRO A 97 1.66 28.13 1.15
CA PRO A 97 0.70 28.96 0.40
C PRO A 97 -0.07 28.19 -0.69
N HIS A 98 0.55 27.18 -1.30
CA HIS A 98 -0.10 26.34 -2.31
C HIS A 98 -1.06 25.34 -1.66
N ILE A 99 -0.67 24.75 -0.54
CA ILE A 99 -1.52 23.86 0.25
C ILE A 99 -2.74 24.62 0.78
N ASP A 100 -2.54 25.83 1.31
CA ASP A 100 -3.61 26.74 1.76
C ASP A 100 -4.57 27.09 0.61
N LYS A 101 -4.06 27.29 -0.61
CA LYS A 101 -4.90 27.51 -1.79
C LYS A 101 -5.80 26.30 -2.09
N ILE A 102 -5.26 25.07 -2.00
CA ILE A 102 -6.05 23.85 -2.18
C ILE A 102 -7.14 23.77 -1.11
N PHE A 103 -6.80 24.01 0.16
CA PHE A 103 -7.78 24.06 1.25
C PHE A 103 -8.92 25.06 0.97
N ALA A 104 -8.58 26.27 0.53
CA ALA A 104 -9.57 27.29 0.21
C ALA A 104 -10.50 26.85 -0.95
N LEU A 105 -9.96 26.21 -2.00
CA LEU A 105 -10.76 25.69 -3.11
C LEU A 105 -11.73 24.59 -2.67
N TYR A 106 -11.31 23.68 -1.78
CA TYR A 106 -12.20 22.66 -1.24
C TYR A 106 -13.27 23.24 -0.31
N GLU A 107 -12.95 24.29 0.45
CA GLU A 107 -13.93 25.03 1.25
C GLU A 107 -14.96 25.73 0.35
N GLU A 108 -14.52 26.36 -0.73
CA GLU A 108 -15.39 26.96 -1.75
C GLU A 108 -16.27 25.91 -2.44
N LEU A 109 -15.68 24.76 -2.80
CA LEU A 109 -16.40 23.63 -3.38
C LEU A 109 -17.51 23.13 -2.44
N GLY A 110 -17.23 23.04 -1.13
CA GLY A 110 -18.21 22.63 -0.13
C GLY A 110 -19.42 23.58 -0.03
N LYS A 111 -19.20 24.88 -0.26
CA LYS A 111 -20.26 25.92 -0.19
C LYS A 111 -21.02 26.11 -1.50
N THR A 112 -20.45 25.69 -2.62
CA THR A 112 -20.99 25.95 -3.95
C THR A 112 -22.05 24.91 -4.32
N THR A 113 -23.27 25.34 -4.64
CA THR A 113 -24.37 24.47 -5.09
C THR A 113 -24.50 24.37 -6.60
N ASP A 114 -24.03 25.38 -7.34
CA ASP A 114 -24.09 25.43 -8.80
C ASP A 114 -23.16 24.38 -9.44
N ILE A 115 -23.71 23.53 -10.30
CA ILE A 115 -23.01 22.36 -10.85
C ILE A 115 -21.83 22.75 -11.74
N GLU A 116 -21.99 23.76 -12.59
CA GLU A 116 -20.92 24.19 -13.51
C GLU A 116 -19.78 24.87 -12.75
N LYS A 117 -20.09 25.69 -11.75
CA LYS A 117 -19.06 26.28 -10.87
C LYS A 117 -18.33 25.23 -10.06
N ARG A 118 -19.04 24.23 -9.52
CA ARG A 118 -18.40 23.10 -8.82
C ARG A 118 -17.41 22.38 -9.73
N LYS A 119 -17.76 22.18 -11.00
CA LYS A 119 -16.89 21.55 -11.99
C LYS A 119 -15.64 22.39 -12.29
N GLU A 120 -15.79 23.70 -12.42
CA GLU A 120 -14.66 24.63 -12.58
C GLU A 120 -13.71 24.60 -11.36
N ILE A 121 -14.26 24.66 -10.14
CA ILE A 121 -13.45 24.56 -8.92
C ILE A 121 -12.71 23.22 -8.86
N GLN A 122 -13.39 22.12 -9.20
CA GLN A 122 -12.79 20.80 -9.25
C GLN A 122 -11.66 20.71 -10.29
N GLN A 123 -11.77 21.41 -11.43
CA GLN A 123 -10.70 21.50 -12.42
C GLN A 123 -9.49 22.24 -11.85
N ASN A 124 -9.70 23.37 -11.16
CA ASN A 124 -8.65 24.15 -10.52
C ASN A 124 -7.94 23.40 -9.38
N ILE A 125 -8.63 22.47 -8.73
CA ILE A 125 -8.05 21.58 -7.71
C ILE A 125 -7.12 20.54 -8.37
N ASN A 126 -7.50 20.03 -9.54
CA ASN A 126 -6.80 18.94 -10.23
C ASN A 126 -5.72 19.42 -11.22
N SER A 127 -5.63 20.72 -11.47
CA SER A 127 -4.62 21.37 -12.32
C SER A 127 -3.34 21.67 -11.56
#